data_AF-A0A3L7Y0J3-F1
#
_entry.id   AF-A0A3L7Y0J3-F1
#
_cell.length_a   1.000
_cell.length_b   1.000
_cell.length_c   1.000
_cell.angle_alpha   90.00
_cell.angle_beta   90.00
_cell.angle_gamma   90.00
#
_symmetry.space_group_name_H-M   'P 1'
#
loop_
_entity.id
_entity.type
_entity.pdbx_description
1 polymer ?
#
loop_
_entity_poly.entity_id
_entity_poly.type
_entity_poly.pdbx_seq_one_letter_code
_entity_poly.pdbx_strand_id
1 'polypeptide(L)'
;MSAPSAPTSRSAALPRDPLLGLPLRHTVRDAVARALRRAVASGALPAPDDAAALDTLVAGIEVEIPGNRDHGDYASNIAMKGSKVLKRAPAQIAAAIAAELTAEASERMHGGGGALGPIAHAEVAGPGFLNLR
;
A
#
# COMPACT_ATOMS: atom_id res chain seq x y z
N MET A 1 -37.53 25.08 -28.55
CA MET A 1 -36.14 25.38 -28.15
C MET A 1 -35.84 24.58 -26.89
N SER A 2 -35.30 23.38 -27.05
CA SER A 2 -35.00 22.47 -25.93
C SER A 2 -33.57 22.72 -25.47
N ALA A 3 -33.38 23.16 -24.23
CA ALA A 3 -32.07 23.19 -23.59
C ALA A 3 -31.72 21.77 -23.09
N PRO A 4 -30.50 21.27 -23.30
CA PRO A 4 -30.09 20.02 -22.68
C PRO A 4 -29.65 20.27 -21.23
N SER A 5 -30.27 19.53 -20.31
CA SER A 5 -29.86 19.43 -18.91
C SER A 5 -28.46 18.83 -18.81
N ALA A 6 -27.54 19.54 -18.16
CA ALA A 6 -26.23 19.01 -17.80
C ALA A 6 -26.36 18.12 -16.55
N PRO A 7 -25.86 16.86 -16.53
CA PRO A 7 -25.65 16.15 -15.29
C PRO A 7 -24.32 16.62 -14.67
N THR A 8 -24.37 17.60 -13.76
CA THR A 8 -23.21 17.88 -12.90
C THR A 8 -23.17 16.82 -11.80
N SER A 9 -22.56 15.68 -12.10
CA SER A 9 -22.08 14.79 -11.05
C SER A 9 -20.93 15.50 -10.34
N ARG A 10 -21.18 16.04 -9.15
CA ARG A 10 -20.10 16.43 -8.22
C ARG A 10 -19.39 15.14 -7.82
N SER A 11 -18.35 14.80 -8.57
CA SER A 11 -17.33 13.86 -8.12
C SER A 11 -16.75 14.46 -6.84
N ALA A 12 -17.18 13.95 -5.69
CA ALA A 12 -16.61 14.33 -4.41
C ALA A 12 -15.10 14.07 -4.52
N ALA A 13 -14.31 15.14 -4.49
CA ALA A 13 -12.89 15.07 -4.77
C ALA A 13 -12.23 14.15 -3.74
N LEU A 14 -11.88 12.94 -4.17
CA LEU A 14 -11.11 12.00 -3.35
C LEU A 14 -9.84 12.70 -2.86
N PRO A 15 -9.40 12.47 -1.61
CA PRO A 15 -8.14 12.99 -1.11
C PRO A 15 -7.02 12.72 -2.11
N ARG A 16 -6.23 13.75 -2.42
CA ARG A 16 -5.10 13.67 -3.34
C ARG A 16 -3.81 13.91 -2.57
N ASP A 17 -2.75 13.27 -3.02
CA ASP A 17 -1.41 13.57 -2.54
C ASP A 17 -1.09 15.05 -2.81
N PRO A 18 -0.69 15.82 -1.79
CA PRO A 18 -0.48 17.26 -1.91
C PRO A 18 0.74 17.62 -2.75
N LEU A 19 1.64 16.67 -3.04
CA LEU A 19 2.86 16.90 -3.81
C LEU A 19 2.70 16.54 -5.29
N LEU A 20 1.93 15.50 -5.61
CA LEU A 20 1.82 14.95 -6.97
C LEU A 20 0.41 15.03 -7.57
N GLY A 21 -0.62 15.41 -6.80
CA GLY A 21 -2.00 15.48 -7.28
C GLY A 21 -2.63 14.13 -7.65
N LEU A 22 -1.95 13.04 -7.30
CA LEU A 22 -2.39 11.66 -7.49
C LEU A 22 -3.47 11.30 -6.47
N PRO A 23 -4.41 10.40 -6.80
CA PRO A 23 -5.35 9.89 -5.80
C PRO A 23 -4.58 9.22 -4.65
N LEU A 24 -4.93 9.54 -3.40
CA LEU A 24 -4.22 9.06 -2.22
C LEU A 24 -4.05 7.53 -2.17
N ARG A 25 -5.09 6.80 -2.59
CA ARG A 25 -5.05 5.32 -2.74
C ARG A 25 -3.89 4.82 -3.64
N HIS A 26 -3.54 5.57 -4.69
CA HIS A 26 -2.47 5.20 -5.61
C HIS A 26 -1.12 5.37 -4.91
N THR A 27 -0.94 6.48 -4.20
CA THR A 27 0.27 6.72 -3.40
C THR A 27 0.45 5.68 -2.30
N VAL A 28 -0.65 5.26 -1.64
CA VAL A 28 -0.63 4.18 -0.64
C VAL A 28 -0.27 2.84 -1.27
N ARG A 29 -0.86 2.51 -2.42
CA ARG A 29 -0.52 1.31 -3.19
C ARG A 29 0.97 1.29 -3.56
N ASP A 30 1.50 2.42 -4.04
CA ASP A 30 2.91 2.54 -4.41
C ASP A 30 3.84 2.41 -3.20
N ALA A 31 3.43 2.93 -2.04
CA ALA A 31 4.18 2.74 -0.80
C ALA A 31 4.23 1.26 -0.38
N VAL A 32 3.10 0.55 -0.42
CA VAL A 32 3.05 -0.90 -0.15
C VAL A 32 3.91 -1.67 -1.16
N ALA A 33 3.87 -1.29 -2.44
CA ALA A 33 4.70 -1.89 -3.48
C ALA A 33 6.20 -1.71 -3.24
N ARG A 34 6.62 -0.49 -2.86
CA ARG A 34 8.01 -0.19 -2.52
C ARG A 34 8.46 -0.95 -1.28
N ALA A 35 7.67 -0.93 -0.20
CA ALA A 35 7.95 -1.66 1.03
C ALA A 35 8.11 -3.17 0.78
N LEU A 36 7.24 -3.77 -0.04
CA LEU A 36 7.38 -5.17 -0.44
C LEU A 36 8.69 -5.45 -1.19
N ARG A 37 9.07 -4.59 -2.14
CA ARG A 37 10.34 -4.73 -2.87
C ARG A 37 11.55 -4.53 -1.94
N ARG A 38 11.50 -3.57 -1.02
CA ARG A 38 12.55 -3.35 -0.01
C ARG A 38 12.72 -4.58 0.88
N ALA A 39 11.62 -5.16 1.36
CA ALA A 39 11.65 -6.37 2.20
C ALA A 39 12.29 -7.56 1.47
N VAL A 40 12.07 -7.71 0.16
CA VAL A 40 12.75 -8.73 -0.65
C VAL A 40 14.23 -8.38 -0.85
N ALA A 41 14.54 -7.13 -1.19
CA ALA A 41 15.91 -6.68 -1.44
C ALA A 41 16.80 -6.72 -0.19
N SER A 42 16.23 -6.48 1.00
CA SER A 42 16.93 -6.58 2.29
C SER A 42 17.09 -8.02 2.78
N GLY A 43 16.42 -8.99 2.14
CA GLY A 43 16.41 -10.40 2.55
C GLY A 43 15.45 -10.72 3.70
N ALA A 44 14.68 -9.74 4.20
CA ALA A 44 13.63 -9.98 5.19
C ALA A 44 12.53 -10.92 4.66
N LEU A 45 12.24 -10.83 3.35
CA LEU A 45 11.45 -11.80 2.61
C LEU A 45 12.33 -12.48 1.56
N PRO A 46 12.14 -13.79 1.31
CA PRO A 46 12.88 -14.46 0.26
C PRO A 46 12.50 -13.90 -1.11
N ALA A 47 13.47 -13.84 -2.02
CA ALA A 47 13.18 -13.59 -3.42
C ALA A 47 12.31 -14.74 -3.99
N PRO A 48 11.29 -14.44 -4.80
CA PRO A 48 10.55 -15.48 -5.50
C PRO A 48 11.45 -16.20 -6.51
N ASP A 49 11.14 -17.46 -6.79
CA ASP A 49 11.92 -18.28 -7.74
C ASP A 49 11.85 -17.73 -9.18
N ASP A 50 10.75 -17.04 -9.50
CA ASP A 50 10.53 -16.37 -10.78
C ASP A 50 10.57 -14.85 -10.57
N ALA A 51 11.49 -14.18 -11.26
CA ALA A 51 11.64 -12.73 -11.20
C ALA A 51 10.35 -11.99 -11.61
N ALA A 52 9.59 -12.52 -12.56
CA ALA A 52 8.32 -11.93 -13.00
C ALA A 52 7.20 -12.09 -11.96
N ALA A 53 7.33 -13.05 -11.03
CA ALA A 53 6.31 -13.28 -10.01
C ALA A 53 6.23 -12.12 -9.00
N LEU A 54 7.35 -11.47 -8.69
CA LEU A 54 7.33 -10.28 -7.81
C LEU A 54 6.60 -9.11 -8.49
N ASP A 55 6.89 -8.86 -9.76
CA ASP A 55 6.24 -7.78 -10.50
C ASP A 55 4.74 -8.04 -10.69
N THR A 56 4.36 -9.29 -10.95
CA THR A 56 2.96 -9.71 -11.01
C THR A 56 2.26 -9.51 -9.66
N LEU A 57 2.92 -9.87 -8.55
CA LEU A 57 2.39 -9.67 -7.21
C LEU A 57 2.18 -8.18 -6.90
N VAL A 58 3.16 -7.33 -7.26
CA VAL A 58 3.07 -5.88 -7.09
C VAL A 58 1.97 -5.28 -7.98
N ALA A 59 1.83 -5.76 -9.21
CA ALA A 59 0.75 -5.34 -10.11
C ALA A 59 -0.65 -5.75 -9.60
N GLY A 60 -0.72 -6.77 -8.73
CA GLY A 60 -1.95 -7.23 -8.08
C GLY A 60 -2.30 -6.57 -6.74
N ILE A 61 -1.55 -5.56 -6.27
CA ILE A 61 -1.82 -4.92 -4.97
C ILE A 61 -3.16 -4.18 -5.00
N GLU A 62 -4.08 -4.61 -4.14
CA GLU A 62 -5.34 -3.91 -3.91
C GLU A 62 -5.25 -3.11 -2.62
N VAL A 63 -5.77 -1.88 -2.67
CA VAL A 63 -5.91 -0.98 -1.52
C VAL A 63 -7.36 -0.56 -1.46
N GLU A 64 -8.00 -0.85 -0.33
CA GLU A 64 -9.42 -0.61 -0.10
C GLU A 64 -9.65 0.19 1.18
N ILE A 65 -10.86 0.71 1.37
CA ILE A 65 -11.26 1.33 2.65
C ILE A 65 -11.79 0.21 3.55
N PRO A 66 -11.26 0.04 4.77
CA PRO A 66 -11.71 -1.02 5.66
C PRO A 66 -13.16 -0.78 6.11
N GLY A 67 -13.91 -1.87 6.29
CA GLY A 67 -15.29 -1.79 6.79
C GLY A 67 -15.40 -1.25 8.22
N ASN A 68 -14.36 -1.43 9.03
CA ASN A 68 -14.20 -0.78 10.34
C ASN A 68 -13.14 0.32 10.28
N ARG A 69 -13.51 1.55 10.64
CA ARG A 69 -12.60 2.71 10.64
C ARG A 69 -11.48 2.62 11.67
N ASP A 70 -11.64 1.79 12.72
CA ASP A 70 -10.56 1.54 13.69
C ASP A 70 -9.36 0.86 13.03
N HIS A 71 -9.56 0.18 11.89
CA HIS A 71 -8.49 -0.46 11.12
C HIS A 71 -7.73 0.52 10.20
N GLY A 72 -7.96 1.82 10.35
CA GLY A 72 -7.28 2.87 9.61
C GLY A 72 -8.03 3.36 8.38
N ASP A 73 -7.33 4.12 7.54
CA ASP A 73 -7.88 4.78 6.36
C ASP A 73 -7.89 3.84 5.15
N TYR A 74 -6.89 2.95 5.08
CA TYR A 74 -6.74 1.98 4.00
C TYR A 74 -6.34 0.60 4.53
N ALA A 75 -6.66 -0.43 3.76
CA ALA A 75 -6.25 -1.80 4.02
C ALA A 75 -5.76 -2.51 2.75
N SER A 76 -4.89 -3.51 2.91
CA SER A 76 -4.45 -4.39 1.83
C SER A 76 -4.33 -5.84 2.28
N ASN A 77 -4.77 -6.77 1.42
CA ASN A 77 -4.64 -8.22 1.61
C ASN A 77 -3.39 -8.81 0.92
N ILE A 78 -2.44 -7.97 0.51
CA ILE A 78 -1.29 -8.37 -0.32
C ILE A 78 -0.49 -9.52 0.28
N ALA A 79 -0.37 -9.59 1.61
CA ALA A 79 0.40 -10.64 2.27
C ALA A 79 -0.21 -12.03 2.05
N MET A 80 -1.54 -12.14 2.00
CA MET A 80 -2.25 -13.37 1.68
C MET A 80 -1.99 -13.80 0.24
N LYS A 81 -2.10 -12.86 -0.70
CA LYS A 81 -1.80 -13.10 -2.13
C LYS A 81 -0.34 -13.48 -2.36
N GLY A 82 0.58 -12.90 -1.56
CA GLY A 82 2.01 -13.13 -1.65
C GLY A 82 2.51 -14.43 -1.02
N SER A 83 1.70 -15.12 -0.21
CA SER A 83 2.15 -16.29 0.57
C SER A 83 2.71 -17.42 -0.30
N LYS A 84 2.07 -17.70 -1.45
CA LYS A 84 2.53 -18.72 -2.40
C LYS A 84 3.79 -18.29 -3.13
N VAL A 85 3.87 -17.01 -3.51
CA VAL A 85 4.99 -16.44 -4.28
C VAL A 85 6.25 -16.35 -3.44
N LEU A 86 6.11 -15.92 -2.18
CA LEU A 86 7.21 -15.67 -1.27
C LEU A 86 7.46 -16.83 -0.30
N LYS A 87 6.69 -17.92 -0.36
CA LYS A 87 6.84 -19.12 0.49
C LYS A 87 7.00 -18.76 1.98
N ARG A 88 6.16 -17.83 2.45
CA ARG A 88 6.12 -17.33 3.83
C ARG A 88 4.67 -17.26 4.28
N ALA A 89 4.47 -17.37 5.60
CA ALA A 89 3.15 -17.20 6.17
C ALA A 89 2.68 -15.74 5.94
N PRO A 90 1.38 -15.51 5.67
CA PRO A 90 0.91 -14.16 5.37
C PRO A 90 1.15 -13.16 6.51
N ALA A 91 1.05 -13.58 7.77
CA ALA A 91 1.42 -12.74 8.91
C ALA A 91 2.90 -12.28 8.87
N GLN A 92 3.83 -13.14 8.43
CA GLN A 92 5.25 -12.78 8.30
C GLN A 92 5.48 -11.80 7.15
N ILE A 93 4.77 -11.98 6.03
CA ILE A 93 4.84 -11.05 4.90
C ILE A 93 4.28 -9.69 5.29
N ALA A 94 3.13 -9.65 5.96
CA ALA A 94 2.52 -8.42 6.45
C ALA A 94 3.45 -7.69 7.43
N ALA A 95 4.07 -8.42 8.36
CA ALA A 95 5.02 -7.85 9.33
C ALA A 95 6.26 -7.25 8.64
N ALA A 96 6.82 -7.93 7.65
CA ALA A 96 7.96 -7.41 6.90
C ALA A 96 7.61 -6.14 6.11
N ILE A 97 6.44 -6.09 5.47
CA ILE A 97 5.97 -4.89 4.78
C ILE A 97 5.74 -3.75 5.77
N ALA A 98 5.09 -4.00 6.91
CA ALA A 98 4.85 -2.99 7.95
C ALA A 98 6.16 -2.44 8.54
N ALA A 99 7.18 -3.29 8.71
CA ALA A 99 8.50 -2.88 9.17
C ALA A 99 9.19 -1.92 8.18
N GLU A 100 9.16 -2.22 6.87
CA GLU A 100 9.71 -1.33 5.85
C GLU A 100 8.96 -0.01 5.75
N LEU A 101 7.62 -0.02 5.87
CA LEU A 101 6.82 1.21 5.93
C LEU A 101 7.17 2.07 7.16
N THR A 102 7.42 1.44 8.30
CA THR A 102 7.83 2.13 9.54
C THR A 102 9.24 2.72 9.42
N ALA A 103 10.16 1.98 8.77
CA ALA A 103 11.49 2.48 8.46
C ALA A 103 11.43 3.69 7.53
N GLU A 104 10.62 3.63 6.46
CA GLU A 104 10.37 4.77 5.55
C GLU A 104 9.83 5.99 6.30
N ALA A 105 8.84 5.81 7.18
CA ALA A 105 8.29 6.91 7.98
C ALA A 105 9.36 7.54 8.90
N SER A 106 10.27 6.72 9.44
CA SER A 106 11.38 7.17 10.28
C SER A 106 12.44 7.92 9.47
N GLU A 107 12.82 7.43 8.28
CA GLU A 107 13.75 8.10 7.35
C GLU A 107 13.25 9.51 6.98
N ARG A 108 11.93 9.67 6.80
CA ARG A 108 11.29 10.97 6.53
C ARG A 108 11.48 11.97 7.68
N MET A 109 11.29 11.54 8.92
CA MET A 109 11.42 12.41 10.10
C MET A 109 12.84 12.96 10.27
N HIS A 110 13.86 12.26 9.77
CA HIS A 110 15.26 12.66 9.87
C HIS A 110 15.77 13.45 8.64
N GLY A 111 14.87 13.93 7.77
CA GLY A 111 15.23 14.77 6.63
C GLY A 111 15.66 14.02 5.37
N GLY A 112 15.33 12.73 5.25
CA GLY A 112 15.53 11.97 4.01
C GLY A 112 14.73 12.58 2.85
N GLY A 113 15.43 13.09 1.83
CA GLY A 113 14.85 13.85 0.70
C GLY A 113 14.03 13.04 -0.31
N GLY A 114 13.52 11.87 0.06
CA GLY A 114 12.67 11.05 -0.81
C GLY A 114 11.20 11.43 -0.70
N ALA A 115 10.46 11.33 -1.81
CA ALA A 115 9.00 11.35 -1.84
C ALA A 115 8.42 10.10 -1.14
N LEU A 116 8.64 10.02 0.17
CA LEU A 116 8.19 8.94 1.04
C LEU A 116 6.69 9.15 1.26
N GLY A 117 5.92 8.11 0.97
CA GLY A 117 4.46 8.15 0.86
C GLY A 117 3.75 8.59 2.15
N PRO A 118 2.42 8.82 2.09
CA PRO A 118 1.64 9.50 3.13
C PRO A 118 1.30 8.61 4.34
N ILE A 119 1.90 7.43 4.48
CA ILE A 119 1.55 6.46 5.53
C ILE A 119 2.32 6.83 6.80
N ALA A 120 1.59 7.16 7.86
CA ALA A 120 2.12 7.42 9.19
C ALA A 120 2.27 6.13 10.02
N HIS A 121 1.39 5.14 9.81
CA HIS A 121 1.42 3.89 10.56
C HIS A 121 0.90 2.70 9.75
N ALA A 122 1.50 1.53 9.97
CA ALA A 122 1.08 0.27 9.38
C ALA A 122 0.95 -0.81 10.47
N GLU A 123 -0.21 -1.46 10.54
CA GLU A 123 -0.53 -2.48 11.53
C GLU A 123 -0.91 -3.80 10.83
N VAL A 124 -0.50 -4.94 11.41
CA VAL A 124 -0.86 -6.26 10.91
C VAL A 124 -2.06 -6.80 11.67
N ALA A 125 -3.12 -7.15 10.96
CA ALA A 125 -4.34 -7.72 11.53
C ALA A 125 -4.59 -9.15 11.07
N GLY A 126 -5.06 -9.98 12.00
CA GLY A 126 -5.53 -11.34 11.74
C GLY A 126 -4.51 -12.19 10.96
N PRO A 127 -4.92 -12.88 9.87
CA PRO A 127 -4.04 -13.78 9.13
C PRO A 127 -2.98 -13.08 8.27
N GLY A 128 -2.98 -11.74 8.18
CA GLY A 128 -2.05 -10.98 7.33
C GLY A 128 -2.71 -9.83 6.55
N PHE A 129 -3.76 -9.21 7.10
CA PHE A 129 -4.21 -7.92 6.59
C PHE A 129 -3.24 -6.82 7.02
N LEU A 130 -3.00 -5.87 6.12
CA LEU A 130 -2.20 -4.69 6.39
C LEU A 130 -3.13 -3.48 6.49
N ASN A 131 -3.26 -2.94 7.70
CA ASN A 131 -4.04 -1.75 8.04
C ASN A 131 -3.13 -0.52 7.99
N LEU A 132 -3.58 0.57 7.35
CA LEU A 132 -2.74 1.72 7.00
C LEU A 132 -3.42 3.03 7.43
N ARG A 133 -2.65 3.92 8.07
CA ARG A 133 -3.04 5.27 8.49
C ARG A 133 -2.01 6.27 7.98
#